data_AF-T0ZDV8-F1
#
_entry.id   AF-T0ZDV8-F1
#
_cell.length_a   1.000
_cell.length_b   1.000
_cell.length_c   1.000
_cell.angle_alpha   90.00
_cell.angle_beta   90.00
_cell.angle_gamma   90.00
#
_symmetry.space_group_name_H-M   'P 1'
#
loop_
_entity.id
_entity.type
_entity.pdbx_description
1 polymer ?
#
loop_
_entity_poly.entity_id
_entity_poly.type
_entity_poly.pdbx_seq_one_letter_code
_entity_poly.pdbx_strand_id
1 'polypeptide(L)' 'MVDEIDEIVKFSRLLGSDKNLVLHGGGNTSVKVKERDHTGKEIDVLRVKGSGSDLASIERTGFTGLRMNDI' A
#
# COMPACT_ATOMS: atom_id res chain seq x y z
N MET A 1 15.30 -3.43 -11.29
CA MET A 1 14.38 -2.41 -10.76
C MET A 1 13.51 -3.11 -9.75
N VAL A 2 13.43 -2.61 -8.52
CA VAL A 2 12.57 -3.19 -7.49
C VAL A 2 11.19 -2.54 -7.64
N ASP A 3 10.13 -3.33 -7.54
CA ASP A 3 8.76 -2.83 -7.58
C ASP A 3 8.37 -2.35 -6.17
N GLU A 4 8.08 -1.06 -6.05
CA GLU A 4 7.79 -0.39 -4.79
C GLU A 4 6.54 -0.96 -4.10
N ILE A 5 5.59 -1.51 -4.85
CA ILE A 5 4.40 -2.18 -4.29
C ILE A 5 4.80 -3.52 -3.64
N ASP A 6 5.75 -4.27 -4.22
CA ASP A 6 6.25 -5.49 -3.59
C ASP A 6 7.06 -5.20 -2.32
N GLU A 7 7.82 -4.10 -2.29
CA GLU A 7 8.56 -3.70 -1.10
C GLU A 7 7.61 -3.34 0.05
N ILE A 8 6.59 -2.52 -0.22
CA ILE A 8 5.63 -2.18 0.84
C ILE A 8 4.82 -3.38 1.30
N VAL A 9 4.47 -4.34 0.42
CA VAL A 9 3.83 -5.61 0.85
C VAL A 9 4.72 -6.35 1.85
N LYS A 10 6.02 -6.50 1.56
CA LYS A 10 6.97 -7.17 2.47
C LYS A 10 7.08 -6.41 3.80
N PHE A 11 7.18 -5.09 3.75
CA PHE A 11 7.30 -4.26 4.94
C PHE A 11 6.03 -4.27 5.79
N SER A 12 4.85 -4.18 5.16
CA SER A 12 3.56 -4.30 5.84
C SER A 12 3.43 -5.65 6.55
N ARG A 13 3.83 -6.75 5.91
CA ARG A 13 3.81 -8.09 6.53
C ARG A 13 4.75 -8.19 7.72
N LEU A 14 5.96 -7.62 7.60
CA LEU A 14 6.91 -7.57 8.71
C LEU A 14 6.32 -6.81 9.90
N LEU A 15 5.75 -5.62 9.68
CA LEU A 15 5.08 -4.84 10.74
C LEU A 15 3.86 -5.57 11.33
N GLY A 16 3.01 -6.13 10.48
CA GLY A 16 1.80 -6.84 10.90
C GLY A 16 2.06 -8.13 11.67
N SER A 17 3.25 -8.72 11.51
CA SER A 17 3.67 -9.91 12.26
C SER A 17 3.99 -9.62 13.73
N ASP A 18 4.35 -8.38 14.07
CA ASP A 18 4.64 -7.98 15.44
C ASP A 18 3.41 -7.37 16.12
N LYS A 19 2.85 -8.13 17.07
CA LYS A 19 1.65 -7.71 17.85
C LYS A 19 1.90 -6.56 18.81
N ASN A 20 3.17 -6.20 19.08
CA ASN A 20 3.50 -5.00 19.84
C ASN A 20 3.41 -3.73 18.98
N LEU A 21 3.49 -3.87 17.65
CA LEU A 21 3.39 -2.76 16.71
C LEU A 21 1.98 -2.63 16.14
N VAL A 22 1.35 -3.76 15.79
CA VAL A 22 0.06 -3.78 15.10
C VAL A 22 -0.91 -4.76 15.78
N LEU A 23 -1.96 -4.20 16.38
CA LEU A 23 -3.10 -4.97 16.89
C LEU A 23 -4.00 -5.42 15.73
N HIS A 24 -4.83 -6.44 15.97
CA HIS A 24 -5.74 -7.01 14.96
C HIS A 24 -6.58 -5.94 14.25
N GLY A 25 -6.54 -5.94 12.90
CA GLY A 25 -7.26 -4.99 12.06
C GLY A 25 -6.66 -3.57 12.01
N GLY A 26 -5.66 -3.27 12.82
CA GLY A 26 -5.01 -1.97 12.89
C GLY A 26 -3.93 -1.73 11.84
N GLY A 27 -3.19 -0.62 12.03
CA GLY A 27 -2.03 -0.23 11.23
C GLY A 27 -2.40 0.26 9.82
N ASN A 28 -1.61 1.22 9.32
CA ASN A 28 -1.69 1.73 7.95
C ASN A 28 -0.28 1.87 7.37
N THR A 29 -0.15 1.58 6.09
CA THR A 29 1.10 1.74 5.34
C THR A 29 0.75 2.33 3.97
N SER A 30 1.60 3.21 3.46
CA SER A 30 1.46 3.76 2.11
C SER A 30 2.80 3.97 1.42
N VAL A 31 2.78 3.93 0.09
CA VAL A 31 3.94 4.22 -0.77
C VAL A 31 3.51 5.16 -1.90
N LYS A 32 4.40 6.07 -2.29
CA LYS A 32 4.21 6.96 -3.44
C LYS A 32 4.86 6.31 -4.65
N VAL A 33 4.11 6.18 -5.74
CA VAL A 33 4.57 5.54 -6.98
C VAL A 33 4.09 6.33 -8.19
N LYS A 34 4.76 6.15 -9.33
CA LYS A 34 4.30 6.64 -10.62
C LYS A 34 3.56 5.52 -11.34
N GLU A 35 2.34 5.79 -11.77
CA GLU A 35 1.52 4.83 -12.52
C GLU A 35 0.88 5.48 -13.74
N ARG A 36 0.50 4.66 -14.72
CA ARG A 36 -0.32 5.12 -15.85
C ARG A 36 -1.78 4.94 -15.50
N ASP A 37 -2.56 6.01 -15.64
CA ASP A 37 -4.01 5.92 -15.50
C ASP A 37 -4.68 5.33 -16.76
N HIS A 38 -6.01 5.24 -16.75
CA HIS A 38 -6.79 4.69 -17.86
C HIS A 38 -6.66 5.48 -19.17
N THR A 39 -6.15 6.72 -19.14
CA THR A 39 -5.86 7.54 -20.33
C THR A 39 -4.43 7.34 -20.83
N GLY A 40 -3.61 6.59 -20.10
CA GLY A 40 -2.18 6.37 -20.39
C GLY A 40 -1.27 7.47 -19.85
N LYS A 41 -1.80 8.47 -19.15
CA LYS A 41 -1.03 9.56 -18.52
C LYS A 41 -0.29 9.04 -17.29
N GLU A 42 1.00 9.34 -17.18
CA GLU A 42 1.76 9.10 -15.95
C GLU A 42 1.32 10.09 -14.86
N ILE A 43 0.99 9.55 -13.69
CA ILE A 43 0.49 10.30 -12.54
C ILE A 43 1.18 9.82 -11.26
N ASP A 44 1.28 10.70 -10.26
CA ASP A 44 1.70 10.34 -8.92
C ASP A 44 0.52 9.74 -8.14
N VAL A 45 0.70 8.52 -7.66
CA VAL A 45 -0.31 7.74 -6.94
C VAL A 45 0.19 7.43 -5.53
N LEU A 46 -0.65 7.70 -4.54
CA LEU A 46 -0.47 7.19 -3.19
C LEU A 46 -1.17 5.83 -3.09
N ARG A 47 -0.40 4.76 -2.99
CA ARG A 47 -0.91 3.41 -2.70
C ARG A 47 -1.05 3.27 -1.18
N VAL A 48 -2.26 3.14 -0.67
CA VAL A 48 -2.56 3.05 0.78
C VAL A 48 -3.29 1.75 1.10
N LYS A 49 -2.97 1.14 2.25
CA LYS A 49 -3.71 -0.01 2.78
C LYS A 49 -5.22 0.26 2.80
N GLY A 50 -5.99 -0.63 2.18
CA GLY A 50 -7.45 -0.62 2.23
C GLY A 50 -8.01 -1.12 3.57
N SER A 51 -9.22 -0.70 3.92
CA SER A 51 -9.90 -1.01 5.19
C SER A 51 -10.22 -2.50 5.40
N GLY A 52 -10.21 -3.32 4.34
CA GLY A 52 -10.48 -4.76 4.39
C GLY A 52 -9.24 -5.66 4.44
N SER A 53 -8.03 -5.10 4.53
CA SER A 53 -6.78 -5.88 4.51
C SER A 53 -6.11 -5.91 5.89
N ASP A 54 -5.60 -7.06 6.32
CA ASP A 54 -4.75 -7.17 7.50
C ASP A 54 -3.27 -7.03 7.08
N LEU A 55 -2.48 -6.22 7.79
CA LEU A 55 -1.08 -5.98 7.41
C LEU A 55 -0.25 -7.26 7.39
N ALA A 56 -0.53 -8.22 8.28
CA ALA A 56 0.24 -9.47 8.38
C ALA A 56 0.08 -10.37 7.15
N SER A 57 -1.01 -10.22 6.39
CA SER A 57 -1.33 -11.04 5.22
C SER A 57 -1.57 -10.24 3.94
N ILE A 58 -1.41 -8.91 3.96
CA ILE A 58 -1.76 -8.03 2.83
C ILE A 58 -1.06 -8.46 1.54
N GLU A 59 -1.77 -8.34 0.42
CA GLU A 59 -1.27 -8.54 -0.93
C GLU A 59 -1.33 -7.22 -1.71
N ARG A 60 -0.80 -7.19 -2.94
CA ARG A 60 -0.82 -5.99 -3.79
C ARG A 60 -2.22 -5.40 -3.96
N THR A 61 -3.23 -6.25 -4.10
CA THR A 61 -4.65 -5.86 -4.23
C THR A 61 -5.21 -5.17 -2.98
N GLY A 62 -4.54 -5.30 -1.83
CA GLY A 62 -4.88 -4.61 -0.60
C GLY A 62 -4.48 -3.13 -0.57
N PHE A 63 -3.81 -2.62 -1.60
CA PHE A 63 -3.41 -1.22 -1.69
C PHE A 63 -4.26 -0.41 -2.69
N THR A 64 -5.15 0.42 -2.16
CA THR A 64 -5.96 1.36 -2.92
C THR A 64 -5.08 2.49 -3.46
N GLY A 65 -5.21 2.81 -4.75
CA GLY A 65 -4.51 3.94 -5.36
C GLY A 65 -5.34 5.23 -5.25
N LEU A 66 -4.74 6.27 -4.69
CA LEU A 66 -5.30 7.62 -4.66
C LEU A 66 -4.44 8.52 -5.55
N ARG A 67 -5.07 9.31 -6.44
CA ARG A 67 -4.36 10.33 -7.21
C ARG A 67 -3.89 11.41 -6.24
N MET A 68 -2.59 11.68 -6.19
CA MET A 68 -2.05 12.64 -5.21
C MET A 68 -2.52 14.07 -5.44
N ASN A 69 -2.88 14.44 -6.67
CA ASN A 69 -3.39 15.77 -6.99
C ASN A 69 -4.82 16.03 -6.48
N ASP A 70 -5.53 14.98 -6.04
CA ASP A 70 -6.91 15.07 -5.59
C ASP A 70 -7.03 15.11 -4.05
N ILE A 71 -5.88 15.10 -3.33
CA ILE A 71 -5.78 15.04 -1.86
C ILE A 71 -5.35 16.40 -1.31
#